data_AF-A0A1H8AQ28-F1
#
_entry.id   AF-A0A1H8AQ28-F1
#
_cell.length_a   1.000
_cell.length_b   1.000
_cell.length_c   1.000
_cell.angle_alpha   90.00
_cell.angle_beta   90.00
_cell.angle_gamma   90.00
#
_symmetry.space_group_name_H-M   'P 1'
#
loop_
_entity.id
_entity.type
_entity.pdbx_description
1 polymer ?
#
loop_
_entity_poly.entity_id
_entity_poly.type
_entity_poly.pdbx_seq_one_letter_code
_entity_poly.pdbx_strand_id
1 'polypeptide(L)'
;MVLLTKTPENVLQEELLREKAEVLSRASERVTSILQQLNDLEEDIEGFLRYLNGGLSGDTMKGGCPVDAVMPKPVVVEKMNEKIFQYNELREEAKLQYHYLIITREALGMRRHHWVEAFYKIPARKGYMRDL
;
A
#
# COMPACT_ATOMS: atom_id res chain seq x y z
N MET A 1 -0.63 11.21 50.41
CA MET A 1 -0.42 10.47 49.15
C MET A 1 -0.65 9.01 49.43
N VAL A 2 -1.81 8.47 49.05
CA VAL A 2 -2.07 7.04 49.14
C VAL A 2 -1.38 6.42 47.93
N LEU A 3 -0.29 5.68 48.15
CA LEU A 3 0.27 4.80 47.13
C LEU A 3 -0.80 3.74 46.89
N LEU A 4 -1.56 3.87 45.79
CA LEU A 4 -2.44 2.80 45.32
C LEU A 4 -1.53 1.63 44.94
N THR A 5 -1.34 0.71 45.89
CA THR A 5 -0.64 -0.54 45.64
C THR A 5 -1.44 -1.30 44.59
N LYS A 6 -0.87 -1.45 43.38
CA LYS A 6 -1.49 -2.22 42.30
C LYS A 6 -1.77 -3.64 42.84
N THR A 7 -3.03 -4.07 42.82
CA THR A 7 -3.38 -5.45 43.13
C THR A 7 -2.86 -6.37 42.02
N PRO A 8 -2.56 -7.65 42.29
CA PRO A 8 -2.13 -8.60 41.27
C PRO A 8 -3.09 -8.68 40.07
N GLU A 9 -4.39 -8.56 40.33
CA GLU A 9 -5.44 -8.53 39.30
C GLU A 9 -5.31 -7.32 38.37
N ASN A 10 -5.04 -6.14 38.93
CA ASN A 10 -4.85 -4.92 38.14
C ASN A 10 -3.58 -5.00 37.28
N VAL A 11 -2.50 -5.59 37.81
CA VAL A 11 -1.25 -5.79 37.04
C VAL A 11 -1.50 -6.75 35.87
N LEU A 12 -2.14 -7.89 36.13
CA LEU A 12 -2.44 -8.88 35.09
C LEU A 12 -3.37 -8.31 34.00
N GLN A 13 -4.37 -7.52 34.40
CA GLN A 13 -5.28 -6.90 33.44
C GLN A 13 -4.57 -5.85 32.57
N GLU A 14 -3.64 -5.09 33.14
CA GLU A 14 -2.80 -4.13 32.41
C GLU A 14 -1.86 -4.83 31.42
N GLU A 15 -1.21 -5.92 31.83
CA GLU A 15 -0.35 -6.73 30.97
C GLU A 15 -1.13 -7.31 29.79
N LEU A 16 -2.29 -7.91 30.06
CA LEU A 16 -3.15 -8.45 29.00
C LEU A 16 -3.60 -7.38 28.01
N LEU A 17 -3.96 -6.18 28.49
CA LEU A 17 -4.33 -5.08 27.61
C LEU A 17 -3.14 -4.62 26.74
N ARG A 18 -1.94 -4.59 27.32
CA ARG A 18 -0.71 -4.23 26.60
C ARG A 18 -0.37 -5.24 25.52
N GLU A 19 -0.44 -6.53 25.81
CA GLU A 19 -0.20 -7.61 24.84
C GLU A 19 -1.19 -7.54 23.67
N LYS A 20 -2.48 -7.34 23.97
CA LYS A 20 -3.52 -7.16 22.95
C LYS A 20 -3.25 -5.95 22.06
N ALA A 21 -2.87 -4.82 22.66
CA ALA A 21 -2.53 -3.62 21.91
C ALA A 21 -1.33 -3.84 20.99
N GLU A 22 -0.30 -4.54 21.46
CA GLU A 22 0.89 -4.85 20.67
C GLU A 22 0.58 -5.77 19.47
N VAL A 23 -0.21 -6.82 19.68
CA VAL A 23 -0.66 -7.72 18.61
C VAL A 23 -1.42 -6.95 17.52
N LEU A 24 -2.32 -6.05 17.93
CA LEU A 24 -3.07 -5.20 17.01
C LEU A 24 -2.17 -4.20 16.28
N SER A 25 -1.20 -3.58 16.97
CA SER A 25 -0.23 -2.67 16.36
C SER A 25 0.51 -3.37 15.23
N ARG A 26 1.08 -4.54 15.49
CA ARG A 26 1.82 -5.33 14.49
C ARG A 26 0.95 -5.73 13.31
N ALA A 27 -0.30 -6.13 13.55
CA ALA A 27 -1.23 -6.47 12.47
C ALA A 27 -1.57 -5.23 11.63
N SER A 28 -1.82 -4.09 12.27
CA SER A 28 -2.13 -2.82 11.61
C SER A 28 -0.96 -2.28 10.78
N GLU A 29 0.26 -2.35 11.31
CA GLU A 29 1.48 -1.89 10.65
C GLU A 29 1.76 -2.64 9.36
N ARG A 30 1.49 -3.95 9.32
CA ARG A 30 1.62 -4.75 8.08
C ARG A 30 0.69 -4.24 6.99
N VAL A 31 -0.57 -3.97 7.31
CA VAL A 31 -1.53 -3.43 6.34
C VAL A 31 -1.10 -2.03 5.90
N THR A 32 -0.74 -1.16 6.83
CA THR A 32 -0.26 0.20 6.53
C THR A 32 0.97 0.18 5.63
N SER A 33 1.94 -0.69 5.90
CA SER A 33 3.17 -0.81 5.12
C SER A 33 2.90 -1.22 3.66
N ILE A 34 2.03 -2.20 3.45
CA ILE A 34 1.67 -2.63 2.08
C ILE A 34 0.87 -1.55 1.35
N LEU A 35 -0.06 -0.87 2.05
CA LEU A 35 -0.80 0.24 1.46
C LEU A 35 0.13 1.41 1.07
N GLN A 36 1.17 1.69 1.86
CA GLN A 36 2.18 2.68 1.50
C GLN A 36 2.93 2.26 0.24
N GLN A 37 3.40 1.02 0.17
CA GLN A 37 4.07 0.49 -1.02
C GLN A 37 3.18 0.53 -2.27
N LEU A 38 1.86 0.30 -2.12
CA LEU A 38 0.90 0.46 -3.21
C LEU A 38 0.81 1.90 -3.71
N ASN A 39 0.77 2.87 -2.79
CA ASN A 39 0.75 4.29 -3.15
C ASN A 39 2.05 4.69 -3.86
N ASP A 40 3.20 4.27 -3.34
CA ASP A 40 4.50 4.56 -3.95
C ASP A 40 4.57 4.01 -5.38
N LEU A 41 4.09 2.77 -5.59
CA LEU A 41 4.07 2.16 -6.91
C LEU A 41 3.04 2.81 -7.86
N GLU A 42 1.93 3.31 -7.32
CA GLU A 42 0.96 4.10 -8.06
C GLU A 42 1.54 5.43 -8.53
N GLU A 43 2.24 6.16 -7.65
CA GLU A 43 2.97 7.38 -7.99
C GLU A 43 4.04 7.12 -9.05
N ASP A 44 4.75 6.00 -8.97
CA ASP A 44 5.72 5.53 -9.95
C ASP A 44 5.09 5.28 -11.33
N ILE A 45 3.95 4.60 -11.38
CA ILE A 45 3.20 4.32 -12.61
C ILE A 45 2.75 5.63 -13.24
N GLU A 46 2.19 6.53 -12.44
CA GLU A 46 1.76 7.85 -12.91
C GLU A 46 2.93 8.70 -13.40
N GLY A 47 4.05 8.71 -12.68
CA GLY A 47 5.28 9.40 -13.07
C GLY A 47 5.80 8.89 -14.41
N PHE A 48 5.80 7.57 -14.61
CA PHE A 48 6.20 6.96 -15.87
C PHE A 48 5.24 7.33 -17.02
N LEU A 49 3.92 7.35 -16.79
CA LEU A 49 2.94 7.82 -17.77
C LEU A 49 3.15 9.30 -18.16
N ARG A 50 3.42 10.17 -17.17
CA ARG A 50 3.68 11.60 -17.42
C ARG A 50 4.95 11.80 -18.24
N TYR A 51 6.02 11.05 -17.94
CA TYR A 51 7.26 11.07 -18.72
C TYR A 51 7.02 10.71 -20.19
N LEU A 52 6.26 9.65 -20.44
CA LEU A 52 5.93 9.21 -21.81
C LEU A 52 5.10 10.26 -22.56
N ASN A 53 4.10 10.85 -21.92
CA ASN A 53 3.26 11.88 -22.54
C ASN A 53 4.00 13.21 -22.76
N GLY A 54 4.90 13.58 -21.85
CA GLY A 54 5.72 14.80 -21.95
C GLY A 54 6.75 14.73 -23.08
N GLY A 55 7.33 13.55 -23.34
CA GLY A 55 8.24 13.33 -24.47
C GLY A 55 7.56 13.35 -25.85
N LEU A 56 6.24 13.12 -25.92
CA LEU A 56 5.46 13.13 -27.16
C LEU A 56 4.94 14.53 -27.57
N SER A 57 4.96 15.51 -26.67
CA SER A 57 4.48 16.90 -26.92
C SER A 57 5.60 17.89 -27.30
N GLY A 58 6.81 17.40 -27.60
CA GLY A 58 7.93 18.23 -28.03
C GLY A 58 7.81 18.67 -29.50
N ASP A 59 7.01 19.70 -29.77
CA ASP A 59 7.09 20.42 -31.03
C ASP A 59 8.40 21.24 -31.10
N THR A 60 8.96 21.23 -32.30
CA THR A 60 10.16 21.88 -32.83
C THR A 60 10.72 23.13 -32.11
N MET A 61 12.01 23.07 -31.70
CA MET A 61 13.06 24.06 -32.06
C MET A 61 14.43 23.75 -31.42
N LYS A 62 15.43 23.56 -32.29
CA LYS A 62 16.88 23.82 -32.12
C LYS A 62 17.61 23.28 -30.85
N GLY A 63 18.51 22.33 -31.12
CA GLY A 63 19.89 22.42 -30.61
C GLY A 63 20.37 21.27 -29.73
N GLY A 64 20.92 20.23 -30.37
CA GLY A 64 22.13 19.53 -29.91
C GLY A 64 22.08 18.75 -28.59
N CYS A 65 21.62 17.49 -28.66
CA CYS A 65 22.27 16.30 -28.08
C CYS A 65 21.45 15.05 -28.44
N PRO A 66 21.98 14.04 -29.15
CA PRO A 66 21.21 12.83 -29.45
C PRO A 66 21.48 11.80 -28.34
N VAL A 67 20.69 11.83 -27.26
CA VAL A 67 20.69 10.72 -26.27
C VAL A 67 19.27 10.22 -25.94
N ASP A 68 18.23 10.78 -26.57
CA ASP A 68 16.87 10.26 -26.42
C ASP A 68 16.66 9.06 -27.33
N ALA A 69 17.13 7.90 -26.86
CA ALA A 69 16.65 6.62 -27.35
C ALA A 69 15.16 6.51 -26.98
N VAL A 70 14.30 7.01 -27.87
CA VAL A 70 12.85 6.76 -27.84
C VAL A 70 12.68 5.24 -27.74
N MET A 71 12.36 4.76 -26.55
CA MET A 71 12.18 3.33 -26.34
C MET A 71 11.10 2.84 -27.32
N PRO A 72 11.28 1.69 -27.98
CA PRO A 72 10.25 1.14 -28.83
C PRO A 72 8.95 0.98 -28.04
N LYS A 73 7.82 1.40 -28.61
CA LYS A 73 6.47 1.21 -28.04
C LYS A 73 6.28 -0.13 -27.31
N PRO A 74 6.64 -1.30 -27.88
CA PRO A 74 6.46 -2.58 -27.18
C PRO A 74 7.23 -2.66 -25.85
N VAL A 75 8.45 -2.11 -25.79
CA VAL A 75 9.27 -2.09 -24.57
C VAL A 75 8.65 -1.20 -23.50
N VAL A 76 8.02 -0.10 -23.91
CA VAL A 76 7.29 0.79 -23.00
C VAL A 76 6.06 0.10 -22.42
N VAL A 77 5.26 -0.56 -23.27
CA VAL A 77 4.07 -1.30 -22.84
C VAL A 77 4.45 -2.44 -21.90
N GLU A 78 5.51 -3.18 -22.21
CA GLU A 78 6.03 -4.27 -21.37
C GLU A 78 6.44 -3.76 -19.98
N LYS A 79 7.31 -2.73 -19.91
CA LYS A 79 7.72 -2.11 -18.65
C LYS A 79 6.56 -1.58 -17.81
N MET A 80 5.57 -0.98 -18.47
CA MET A 80 4.38 -0.52 -17.77
C MET A 80 3.58 -1.70 -17.20
N ASN A 81 3.37 -2.73 -18.03
CA ASN A 81 2.63 -3.92 -17.63
C ASN A 81 3.33 -4.68 -16.49
N GLU A 82 4.67 -4.67 -16.43
CA GLU A 82 5.43 -5.17 -15.28
C GLU A 82 5.12 -4.39 -13.99
N LYS A 83 5.11 -3.05 -14.03
CA LYS A 83 4.73 -2.23 -12.87
C LYS A 83 3.27 -2.46 -12.45
N ILE A 84 2.35 -2.58 -13.42
CA ILE A 84 0.94 -2.91 -13.17
C ILE A 84 0.79 -4.31 -12.56
N PHE A 85 1.60 -5.28 -13.00
CA PHE A 85 1.63 -6.62 -12.42
C PHE A 85 2.06 -6.56 -10.96
N GLN A 86 3.19 -5.90 -10.66
CA GLN A 86 3.70 -5.72 -9.29
C GLN A 86 2.66 -5.05 -8.39
N TYR A 87 1.98 -4.02 -8.88
CA TYR A 87 0.91 -3.34 -8.15
C TYR A 87 -0.25 -4.28 -7.83
N ASN A 88 -0.66 -5.08 -8.82
CA ASN A 88 -1.77 -6.01 -8.63
C ASN A 88 -1.42 -7.16 -7.68
N GLU A 89 -0.18 -7.67 -7.68
CA GLU A 89 0.28 -8.67 -6.72
C GLU A 89 0.29 -8.11 -5.29
N LEU A 90 0.89 -6.93 -5.11
CA LEU A 90 0.94 -6.25 -3.82
C LEU A 90 -0.47 -5.92 -3.29
N ARG A 91 -1.42 -5.65 -4.20
CA ARG A 91 -2.82 -5.46 -3.86
C ARG A 91 -3.47 -6.74 -3.31
N GLU A 92 -3.18 -7.90 -3.88
CA GLU A 92 -3.68 -9.16 -3.33
C GLU A 92 -3.03 -9.47 -1.97
N GLU A 93 -1.76 -9.10 -1.77
CA GLU A 93 -1.12 -9.18 -0.46
C GLU A 93 -1.78 -8.25 0.56
N ALA A 94 -2.14 -7.02 0.16
CA ALA A 94 -2.83 -6.07 1.02
C ALA A 94 -4.17 -6.62 1.52
N LYS A 95 -4.92 -7.31 0.64
CA LYS A 95 -6.17 -7.97 1.02
C LYS A 95 -5.95 -9.08 2.02
N LEU A 96 -4.89 -9.87 1.84
CA LEU A 96 -4.55 -10.96 2.77
C LEU A 96 -4.21 -10.40 4.15
N GLN A 97 -3.35 -9.37 4.23
CA GLN A 97 -3.00 -8.76 5.51
C GLN A 97 -4.20 -8.07 6.16
N TYR A 98 -5.05 -7.40 5.36
CA TYR A 98 -6.29 -6.81 5.86
C TYR A 98 -7.21 -7.90 6.45
N HIS A 99 -7.37 -9.03 5.76
CA HIS A 99 -8.14 -10.16 6.27
C HIS A 99 -7.60 -10.67 7.60
N TYR A 100 -6.28 -10.81 7.74
CA TYR A 100 -5.65 -11.19 9.01
C TYR A 100 -5.85 -10.16 10.12
N LEU A 101 -5.82 -8.86 9.82
CA LEU A 101 -6.17 -7.82 10.79
C LEU A 101 -7.60 -7.98 11.30
N ILE A 102 -8.56 -8.28 10.42
CA ILE A 102 -9.96 -8.51 10.81
C ILE A 102 -10.07 -9.74 11.73
N ILE A 103 -9.48 -10.87 11.35
CA ILE A 103 -9.47 -12.09 12.18
C ILE A 103 -8.83 -11.82 13.54
N THR A 104 -7.71 -11.09 13.57
CA THR A 104 -7.02 -10.74 14.83
C THR A 104 -7.92 -9.90 15.73
N ARG A 105 -8.65 -8.94 15.16
CA ARG A 105 -9.62 -8.12 15.91
C ARG A 105 -10.78 -8.96 16.45
N GLU A 106 -11.33 -9.86 15.66
CA GLU A 106 -12.44 -10.72 16.06
C GLU A 106 -12.03 -11.70 17.16
N ALA A 107 -10.83 -12.29 17.07
CA ALA A 107 -10.26 -13.17 18.09
C ALA A 107 -10.07 -12.45 19.43
N LEU A 108 -9.85 -11.13 19.40
CA LEU A 108 -9.77 -10.28 20.58
C LEU A 108 -11.13 -9.70 21.02
N GLY A 109 -12.23 -10.09 20.38
CA GLY A 109 -13.60 -9.71 20.73
C GLY A 109 -14.14 -8.45 20.04
N MET A 110 -13.40 -7.84 19.11
CA MET A 110 -13.81 -6.63 18.40
C MET A 110 -14.56 -6.97 17.11
N ARG A 111 -15.90 -6.86 17.14
CA ARG A 111 -16.79 -7.29 16.03
C ARG A 111 -17.30 -6.17 15.11
N ARG A 112 -16.93 -4.91 15.39
CA ARG A 112 -17.35 -3.74 14.56
C ARG A 112 -16.19 -3.34 13.66
N HIS A 113 -16.41 -3.37 12.34
CA HIS A 113 -15.36 -3.19 11.33
C HIS A 113 -15.56 -1.99 10.39
N HIS A 114 -16.69 -1.30 10.44
CA HIS A 114 -17.02 -0.17 9.54
C HIS A 114 -15.90 0.88 9.38
N TRP A 115 -15.31 1.37 10.48
CA TRP A 115 -14.20 2.34 10.38
C TRP A 115 -12.88 1.72 9.91
N VAL A 116 -12.70 0.41 10.09
CA VAL A 116 -11.48 -0.30 9.66
C VAL A 116 -11.47 -0.44 8.13
N GLU A 117 -12.62 -0.72 7.52
CA GLU A 117 -12.77 -0.72 6.06
C GLU A 117 -12.49 0.65 5.44
N ALA A 118 -12.96 1.72 6.08
CA ALA A 118 -12.72 3.09 5.62
C ALA A 118 -11.24 3.50 5.78
N PHE A 119 -10.61 3.12 6.89
CA PHE A 119 -9.23 3.49 7.19
C PHE A 119 -8.21 2.74 6.32
N TYR A 120 -8.38 1.43 6.13
CA TYR A 120 -7.49 0.58 5.33
C TYR A 120 -8.04 0.32 3.93
N LYS A 121 -8.59 1.36 3.29
CA LYS A 121 -9.19 1.22 1.97
C LYS A 121 -8.14 0.76 0.94
N ILE A 122 -8.28 -0.47 0.48
CA ILE A 122 -7.42 -1.04 -0.57
C ILE A 122 -7.86 -0.45 -1.92
N PRO A 123 -6.93 0.09 -2.73
CA PRO A 123 -7.27 0.69 -4.02
C PRO A 123 -7.78 -0.36 -5.04
N ALA A 124 -8.34 0.13 -6.15
CA ALA A 124 -8.86 -0.72 -7.21
C ALA A 124 -7.72 -1.41 -7.99
N ARG A 125 -8.02 -2.55 -8.61
CA ARG A 125 -7.07 -3.25 -9.48
C ARG A 125 -6.77 -2.39 -10.72
N LYS A 126 -5.51 -2.30 -11.14
CA LYS A 126 -5.13 -1.62 -12.38
C LYS A 126 -5.23 -2.57 -13.58
N GLY A 127 -5.78 -2.07 -14.69
CA GLY A 127 -5.86 -2.80 -15.94
C GLY A 127 -4.56 -2.70 -16.73
N TYR A 128 -4.14 -3.79 -17.36
CA TYR A 128 -2.98 -3.79 -18.25
C TYR A 128 -3.18 -2.88 -19.45
N MET A 129 -2.10 -2.24 -19.88
CA MET A 129 -2.07 -1.53 -21.14
C MET A 129 -2.19 -2.52 -22.30
N ARG A 130 -3.09 -2.21 -23.23
CA ARG A 130 -3.17 -2.82 -24.55
C ARG A 130 -2.46 -1.89 -25.53
N ASP A 131 -1.98 -2.43 -26.64
CA ASP A 131 -1.21 -1.70 -27.66
C ASP A 131 -1.82 -0.31 -27.94
N LEU A 132 -0.99 0.73 -27.79
CA LEU A 132 -1.30 2.15 -28.02
C LEU A 132 -1.25 2.53 -29.50
#